data_AF-A0A1G2T388-F1
#
_entry.id   AF-A0A1G2T388-F1
#
_cell.length_a   1.000
_cell.length_b   1.000
_cell.length_c   1.000
_cell.angle_alpha   90.00
_cell.angle_beta   90.00
_cell.angle_gamma   90.00
#
_symmetry.space_group_name_H-M   'P 1'
#
loop_
_entity.id
_entity.type
_entity.pdbx_description
1 polymer ?
#
loop_
_entity_poly.entity_id
_entity_poly.type
_entity_poly.pdbx_seq_one_letter_code
_entity_poly.pdbx_strand_id
1 'polypeptide(L)'
;MINSKKYLVAFAITAVIFGTAIFVSNILSQKKLEDVRTIENRVALDILSSETQFALLEETSCRDIGPGFLSKELGSIGEKLTYAENQTEFNNADLEYLKRSYFLLEIKDYLLMKRLTEKCGVKPTFILYFYSTKDLCEDCQKTGYVLTALRDKYPDLRVYSFDYHFDLGAINTLVSIYKVKSDLPALIINGLIYYGFHSTEELEETVPALKELAARAKALEKAATSTPETN
;
A
#
# COMPACT_ATOMS: atom_id res chain seq x y z
N MET A 1 52.38 55.01 19.57
CA MET A 1 51.85 54.12 20.63
C MET A 1 50.49 53.60 20.21
N ILE A 2 50.41 52.33 19.84
CA ILE A 2 49.13 51.66 19.58
C ILE A 2 48.31 51.66 20.86
N ASN A 3 47.08 52.14 20.77
CA ASN A 3 46.18 52.24 21.92
C ASN A 3 45.56 50.87 22.18
N SER A 4 46.36 49.93 22.72
CA SER A 4 46.02 48.51 22.87
C SER A 4 44.69 48.24 23.58
N LYS A 5 44.23 49.17 24.43
CA LYS A 5 42.92 49.09 25.09
C LYS A 5 41.75 49.14 24.10
N LYS A 6 41.84 49.93 23.02
CA LYS A 6 40.77 50.05 22.02
C LYS A 6 40.66 48.79 21.15
N TYR A 7 41.80 48.20 20.79
CA TYR A 7 41.84 46.97 20.01
C TYR A 7 41.34 45.76 20.81
N LEU A 8 41.61 45.71 22.13
CA LEU A 8 41.13 44.64 23.00
C LEU A 8 39.61 44.68 23.19
N VAL A 9 39.03 45.89 23.31
CA VAL A 9 37.57 46.06 23.36
C VAL A 9 36.91 45.67 22.03
N ALA A 10 37.50 46.08 20.89
CA ALA A 10 36.98 45.70 19.57
C ALA A 10 36.99 44.17 19.39
N PHE A 11 38.10 43.50 19.76
CA PHE A 11 38.22 42.05 19.69
C PHE A 11 37.17 41.33 20.55
N ALA A 12 36.92 41.81 21.77
CA ALA A 12 35.90 41.23 22.66
C ALA A 12 34.49 41.34 22.05
N ILE A 13 34.13 42.48 21.47
CA ILE A 13 32.82 42.67 20.82
C ILE A 13 32.68 41.73 19.62
N THR A 14 33.70 41.62 18.77
CA THR A 14 33.68 40.70 17.63
C THR A 14 33.59 39.24 18.07
N ALA A 15 34.34 38.84 19.10
CA ALA A 15 34.29 37.48 19.65
C ALA A 15 32.90 37.12 20.20
N VAL A 16 32.22 38.06 20.86
CA VAL A 16 30.85 37.84 21.35
C VAL A 16 29.87 37.68 20.19
N ILE A 17 29.93 38.52 19.16
CA ILE A 17 29.03 38.45 18.00
C ILE A 17 29.22 37.14 17.23
N PHE A 18 30.47 36.74 16.97
CA PHE A 18 30.73 35.47 16.28
C PHE A 18 30.42 34.27 17.18
N GLY A 19 30.69 34.35 18.48
CA GLY A 19 30.37 33.31 19.44
C GLY A 19 28.87 33.01 19.51
N THR A 20 28.02 34.04 19.54
CA THR A 20 26.56 33.86 19.55
C THR A 20 26.06 33.31 18.22
N ALA A 21 26.58 33.77 17.09
CA ALA A 21 26.22 33.25 15.77
C ALA A 21 26.58 31.76 15.61
N ILE A 22 27.77 31.35 16.05
CA ILE A 22 28.21 29.95 16.02
C ILE A 22 27.37 29.09 16.96
N PHE A 23 27.06 29.58 18.16
CA PHE A 23 26.23 28.87 19.13
C PHE A 23 24.81 28.61 18.60
N VAL A 24 24.17 29.65 18.04
CA VAL A 24 22.84 29.53 17.42
C VAL A 24 22.89 28.61 16.20
N SER A 25 23.92 28.73 15.36
CA SER A 25 24.10 27.86 14.19
C SER A 25 24.23 26.39 14.61
N ASN A 26 25.01 26.09 15.65
CA ASN A 26 25.19 24.71 16.13
C ASN A 26 23.88 24.13 16.69
N ILE A 27 23.09 24.91 17.43
CA ILE A 27 21.78 24.47 17.91
C ILE A 27 20.82 24.23 16.74
N LEU A 28 20.78 25.12 15.76
CA LEU A 28 19.92 24.98 14.58
C LEU A 28 20.33 23.78 13.73
N SER A 29 21.63 23.55 13.55
CA SER A 29 22.17 22.39 12.83
C SER A 29 21.87 21.06 13.53
N GLN A 30 21.94 21.01 14.87
CA GLN A 30 21.59 19.83 15.66
C GLN A 30 20.10 19.49 15.50
N LYS A 31 19.21 20.48 15.63
CA LYS A 31 17.76 20.27 15.41
C LYS A 31 17.44 19.80 14.00
N LYS A 32 18.07 20.40 12.99
CA LYS A 32 17.88 19.99 11.59
C LYS A 32 18.34 18.57 11.31
N LEU A 33 19.40 18.11 12.00
CA LEU A 33 19.87 16.72 11.92
C LEU A 33 18.94 15.74 12.67
N GLU A 34 18.37 16.15 13.80
CA GLU A 34 17.47 15.34 14.62
C GLU A 34 16.11 15.13 13.93
N ASP A 35 15.56 16.15 13.27
CA ASP A 35 14.30 16.09 12.52
C ASP A 35 14.41 15.19 11.27
N VAL A 36 15.52 15.28 10.52
CA VAL A 36 15.76 14.40 9.35
C VAL A 36 15.96 12.95 9.78
N ARG A 37 16.69 12.71 10.88
CA ARG A 37 16.92 11.36 11.41
C ARG A 37 15.66 10.73 12.03
N THR A 38 14.76 11.51 12.62
CA THR A 38 13.55 10.97 13.26
C THR A 38 12.48 10.53 12.26
N ILE A 39 12.38 11.17 11.10
CA ILE A 39 11.47 10.76 10.04
C ILE A 39 12.01 9.52 9.32
N GLU A 40 13.29 9.51 8.92
CA GLU A 40 13.89 8.36 8.24
C GLU A 40 13.98 7.11 9.14
N ASN A 41 14.34 7.25 10.42
CA ASN A 41 14.48 6.10 11.32
C ASN A 41 13.15 5.46 11.72
N ARG A 42 12.06 6.23 11.87
CA ARG A 42 10.74 5.65 12.19
C ARG A 42 10.20 4.85 11.02
N VAL A 43 10.32 5.38 9.80
CA VAL A 43 9.90 4.69 8.59
C VAL A 43 10.69 3.40 8.38
N ALA A 44 12.02 3.44 8.52
CA ALA A 44 12.86 2.24 8.40
C ALA A 44 12.50 1.19 9.47
N LEU A 45 12.24 1.61 10.71
CA LEU A 45 11.84 0.69 11.79
C LEU A 45 10.44 0.11 11.60
N ASP A 46 9.47 0.89 11.13
CA ASP A 46 8.11 0.42 10.86
C ASP A 46 8.08 -0.55 9.67
N ILE A 47 8.89 -0.28 8.63
CA ILE A 47 9.10 -1.19 7.50
C ILE A 47 9.76 -2.48 7.97
N LEU A 48 10.85 -2.40 8.73
CA LEU A 48 11.59 -3.56 9.23
C LEU A 48 10.74 -4.40 10.20
N SER A 49 9.95 -3.74 11.05
CA SER A 49 8.98 -4.37 11.93
C SER A 49 7.91 -5.12 11.12
N SER A 50 7.37 -4.48 10.09
CA SER A 50 6.40 -5.12 9.19
C SER A 50 7.04 -6.31 8.48
N GLU A 51 8.24 -6.17 7.91
CA GLU A 51 8.97 -7.28 7.27
C GLU A 51 9.22 -8.45 8.22
N THR A 52 9.59 -8.15 9.46
CA THR A 52 9.79 -9.17 10.50
C THR A 52 8.47 -9.88 10.81
N GLN A 53 7.36 -9.15 10.93
CA GLN A 53 6.04 -9.76 11.12
C GLN A 53 5.63 -10.64 9.94
N PHE A 54 5.86 -10.19 8.70
CA PHE A 54 5.62 -10.97 7.49
C PHE A 54 6.45 -12.26 7.45
N ALA A 55 7.74 -12.18 7.79
CA ALA A 55 8.62 -13.36 7.87
C ALA A 55 8.19 -14.34 8.97
N LEU A 56 7.72 -13.84 10.12
CA LEU A 56 7.18 -14.68 11.19
C LEU A 56 5.86 -15.37 10.79
N LEU A 57 4.97 -14.66 10.09
CA LEU A 57 3.72 -15.22 9.58
C LEU A 57 3.97 -16.29 8.52
N GLU A 58 4.97 -16.10 7.66
CA GLU A 58 5.41 -17.12 6.72
C GLU A 58 5.90 -18.40 7.43
N GLU A 59 6.55 -18.25 8.58
CA GLU A 59 7.08 -19.38 9.37
C GLU A 59 6.00 -20.06 10.23
N THR A 60 4.92 -19.35 10.55
CA THR A 60 3.84 -19.83 11.44
C THR A 60 3.09 -21.04 10.85
N SER A 61 2.51 -21.84 11.75
CA SER A 61 1.72 -23.01 11.38
C SER A 61 0.43 -22.61 10.65
N CYS A 62 0.02 -23.38 9.64
CA CYS A 62 -1.21 -23.12 8.86
C CYS A 62 -2.50 -23.10 9.71
N ARG A 63 -2.43 -23.49 10.99
CA ARG A 63 -3.56 -23.55 11.93
C ARG A 63 -3.84 -22.24 12.64
N ASP A 64 -2.85 -21.34 12.68
CA ASP A 64 -2.92 -20.09 13.45
C ASP A 64 -3.06 -18.85 12.56
N ILE A 65 -3.08 -19.04 11.23
CA ILE A 65 -3.20 -17.97 10.25
C ILE A 65 -4.68 -17.74 9.97
N GLY A 66 -5.31 -16.91 10.80
CA GLY A 66 -6.66 -16.44 10.57
C GLY A 66 -6.74 -15.53 9.33
N PRO A 67 -7.78 -15.64 8.48
CA PRO A 67 -7.99 -14.70 7.40
C PRO A 67 -8.23 -13.30 7.98
N GLY A 68 -7.28 -12.38 7.79
CA GLY A 68 -7.52 -10.96 8.06
C GLY A 68 -6.51 -10.20 8.92
N PHE A 69 -5.38 -10.80 9.34
CA PHE A 69 -4.38 -10.06 10.13
C PHE A 69 -3.87 -8.80 9.42
N LEU A 70 -3.52 -8.90 8.14
CA LEU A 70 -3.11 -7.76 7.31
C LEU A 70 -4.28 -6.98 6.72
N SER A 71 -5.45 -7.62 6.62
CA SER A 71 -6.67 -6.96 6.11
C SER A 71 -7.08 -5.78 6.98
N LYS A 72 -6.78 -5.82 8.29
CA LYS A 72 -7.07 -4.72 9.20
C LYS A 72 -6.15 -3.52 8.97
N GLU A 73 -4.86 -3.77 8.78
CA GLU A 73 -3.87 -2.70 8.51
C GLU A 73 -4.12 -2.08 7.13
N LEU A 74 -4.31 -2.94 6.10
CA LEU A 74 -4.69 -2.54 4.75
C LEU A 74 -5.98 -1.73 4.72
N GLY A 75 -7.01 -2.17 5.46
CA GLY A 75 -8.27 -1.45 5.58
C GLY A 75 -8.06 -0.06 6.19
N SER A 76 -7.33 0.04 7.29
CA SER A 76 -7.09 1.32 7.96
C SER A 76 -6.29 2.31 7.10
N ILE A 77 -5.30 1.84 6.34
CA ILE A 77 -4.50 2.68 5.44
C ILE A 77 -5.32 3.04 4.20
N GLY A 78 -6.09 2.10 3.66
CA GLY A 78 -6.98 2.35 2.52
C GLY A 78 -8.07 3.38 2.80
N GLU A 79 -8.67 3.33 3.99
CA GLU A 79 -9.63 4.34 4.46
C GLU A 79 -9.00 5.72 4.59
N LYS A 80 -7.81 5.80 5.21
CA LYS A 80 -7.04 7.06 5.31
C LYS A 80 -6.64 7.61 3.95
N LEU A 81 -6.24 6.75 3.02
CA LEU A 81 -5.87 7.14 1.66
C LEU A 81 -7.09 7.68 0.90
N THR A 82 -8.22 6.97 0.95
CA THR A 82 -9.47 7.41 0.31
C THR A 82 -9.92 8.76 0.87
N TYR A 83 -9.80 8.96 2.18
CA TYR A 83 -10.10 10.25 2.81
C TYR A 83 -9.14 11.35 2.32
N ALA A 84 -7.82 11.07 2.30
CA ALA A 84 -6.81 12.03 1.88
C ALA A 84 -6.90 12.40 0.39
N GLU A 85 -7.24 11.46 -0.50
CA GLU A 85 -7.40 11.71 -1.94
C GLU A 85 -8.60 12.61 -2.25
N ASN A 86 -9.65 12.57 -1.43
CA ASN A 86 -10.86 13.40 -1.60
C ASN A 86 -10.74 14.79 -0.97
N GLN A 87 -9.64 15.08 -0.28
CA GLN A 87 -9.42 16.31 0.48
C GLN A 87 -8.36 17.17 -0.23
N THR A 88 -8.71 18.40 -0.59
CA THR A 88 -7.76 19.36 -1.18
C THR A 88 -6.71 19.90 -0.21
N GLU A 89 -6.83 19.60 1.08
CA GLU A 89 -5.99 20.14 2.16
C GLU A 89 -4.76 19.27 2.47
N PHE A 90 -4.68 18.05 1.95
CA PHE A 90 -3.51 17.19 2.16
C PHE A 90 -2.32 17.66 1.33
N ASN A 91 -1.15 17.71 1.95
CA ASN A 91 0.09 17.98 1.25
C ASN A 91 0.42 16.81 0.31
N ASN A 92 0.86 17.11 -0.91
CA ASN A 92 1.26 16.12 -1.91
C ASN A 92 2.29 15.11 -1.39
N ALA A 93 3.21 15.54 -0.51
CA ALA A 93 4.23 14.66 0.07
C ALA A 93 3.63 13.60 1.01
N ASP A 94 2.62 13.96 1.81
CA ASP A 94 1.96 13.03 2.73
C ASP A 94 1.07 12.05 1.95
N LEU A 95 0.40 12.54 0.90
CA LEU A 95 -0.39 11.69 0.01
C LEU A 95 0.49 10.68 -0.74
N GLU A 96 1.63 11.11 -1.27
CA GLU A 96 2.60 10.22 -1.93
C GLU A 96 3.11 9.17 -0.94
N TYR A 97 3.42 9.57 0.30
CA TYR A 97 3.85 8.64 1.34
C TYR A 97 2.77 7.60 1.68
N LEU A 98 1.51 8.03 1.82
CA LEU A 98 0.39 7.12 2.06
C LEU A 98 0.20 6.14 0.89
N LYS A 99 0.24 6.62 -0.35
CA LYS A 99 0.16 5.77 -1.55
C LYS A 99 1.29 4.75 -1.61
N ARG A 100 2.52 5.19 -1.38
CA ARG A 100 3.69 4.30 -1.36
C ARG A 100 3.54 3.20 -0.30
N SER A 101 3.12 3.58 0.89
CA SER A 101 2.90 2.64 2.00
C SER A 101 1.79 1.65 1.70
N TYR A 102 0.67 2.13 1.13
CA TYR A 102 -0.47 1.31 0.73
C TYR A 102 -0.08 0.27 -0.33
N PHE A 103 0.55 0.70 -1.42
CA PHE A 103 0.97 -0.23 -2.49
C PHE A 103 1.98 -1.25 -2.00
N LEU A 104 2.96 -0.86 -1.17
CA LEU A 104 3.90 -1.82 -0.60
C LEU A 104 3.20 -2.86 0.28
N LEU A 105 2.20 -2.45 1.06
CA LEU A 105 1.45 -3.36 1.91
C LEU A 105 0.60 -4.34 1.10
N GLU A 106 -0.05 -3.87 0.03
CA GLU A 106 -0.80 -4.74 -0.91
C GLU A 106 0.11 -5.79 -1.56
N ILE A 107 1.30 -5.40 -2.01
CA ILE A 107 2.28 -6.33 -2.59
C ILE A 107 2.72 -7.36 -1.55
N LYS A 108 2.98 -6.94 -0.31
CA LYS A 108 3.39 -7.87 0.75
C LYS A 108 2.28 -8.85 1.11
N ASP A 109 1.02 -8.40 1.20
CA ASP A 109 -0.13 -9.28 1.43
C ASP A 109 -0.31 -10.28 0.27
N TYR A 110 -0.19 -9.82 -0.98
CA TYR A 110 -0.21 -10.70 -2.16
C TYR A 110 0.87 -11.79 -2.09
N LEU A 111 2.12 -11.43 -1.78
CA LEU A 111 3.22 -12.38 -1.67
C LEU A 111 3.04 -13.36 -0.51
N LEU A 112 2.56 -12.89 0.63
CA LEU A 112 2.24 -13.76 1.78
C LEU A 112 1.15 -14.76 1.40
N MET A 113 0.02 -14.28 0.85
CA MET A 113 -1.09 -15.14 0.48
C MET A 113 -0.68 -16.17 -0.58
N LYS A 114 0.18 -15.81 -1.54
CA LYS A 114 0.74 -16.76 -2.51
C LYS A 114 1.56 -17.87 -1.83
N ARG A 115 2.40 -17.53 -0.85
CA ARG A 115 3.16 -18.51 -0.07
C ARG A 115 2.25 -19.40 0.78
N LEU A 116 1.19 -18.84 1.34
CA LEU A 116 0.18 -19.63 2.07
C LEU A 116 -0.55 -20.60 1.14
N THR A 117 -0.83 -20.20 -0.11
CA THR A 117 -1.38 -21.12 -1.12
C THR A 117 -0.44 -22.31 -1.36
N GLU A 118 0.87 -22.06 -1.46
CA GLU A 118 1.86 -23.11 -1.68
C GLU A 118 2.06 -24.01 -0.45
N LYS A 119 2.16 -23.44 0.76
CA LYS A 119 2.47 -24.16 2.01
C LYS A 119 1.25 -24.81 2.67
N CYS A 120 0.11 -24.12 2.65
CA CYS A 120 -1.09 -24.48 3.41
C CYS A 120 -2.25 -24.96 2.52
N GLY A 121 -2.10 -24.90 1.19
CA GLY A 121 -3.13 -25.35 0.26
C GLY A 121 -4.40 -24.48 0.24
N VAL A 122 -4.35 -23.27 0.82
CA VAL A 122 -5.44 -22.30 0.70
C VAL A 122 -5.53 -21.84 -0.76
N LYS A 123 -6.74 -21.64 -1.27
CA LYS A 123 -6.97 -21.28 -2.69
C LYS A 123 -7.70 -19.94 -2.84
N PRO A 124 -7.15 -18.83 -2.31
CA PRO A 124 -7.67 -17.51 -2.62
C PRO A 124 -7.57 -17.25 -4.12
N THR A 125 -8.49 -16.43 -4.64
CA THR A 125 -8.37 -15.90 -5.99
C THR A 125 -7.77 -14.51 -5.91
N PHE A 126 -6.72 -14.25 -6.69
CA PHE A 126 -6.04 -12.97 -6.71
C PHE A 126 -6.41 -12.18 -7.97
N ILE A 127 -6.75 -10.91 -7.78
CA ILE A 127 -6.85 -9.92 -8.85
C ILE A 127 -5.81 -8.84 -8.58
N LEU A 128 -4.85 -8.67 -9.50
CA LEU A 128 -4.00 -7.48 -9.55
C LEU A 128 -4.62 -6.52 -10.55
N TYR A 129 -5.04 -5.35 -10.09
CA TYR A 129 -5.68 -4.33 -10.89
C TYR A 129 -4.71 -3.17 -11.10
N PHE A 130 -4.40 -2.86 -12.36
CA PHE A 130 -3.62 -1.70 -12.74
C PHE A 130 -4.54 -0.63 -13.33
N TYR A 131 -4.46 0.57 -12.76
CA TYR A 131 -5.21 1.76 -13.17
C TYR A 131 -4.28 2.94 -13.44
N SER A 132 -4.80 4.04 -13.98
CA SER A 132 -4.04 5.29 -14.16
C SER A 132 -4.82 6.44 -13.58
N THR A 133 -4.14 7.28 -12.78
CA THR A 133 -4.63 8.60 -12.36
C THR A 133 -4.11 9.73 -13.25
N LYS A 134 -3.12 9.43 -14.09
CA LYS A 134 -2.38 10.40 -14.90
C LYS A 134 -2.95 10.55 -16.31
N ASP A 135 -3.46 9.46 -16.87
CA ASP A 135 -4.08 9.43 -18.20
C ASP A 135 -5.60 9.44 -18.09
N LEU A 136 -6.28 9.79 -19.18
CA LEU A 136 -7.73 9.70 -19.25
C LEU A 136 -8.15 8.22 -19.24
N CYS A 137 -8.54 7.70 -18.08
CA CYS A 137 -9.04 6.34 -17.90
C CYS A 137 -10.43 6.34 -17.28
N GLU A 138 -11.46 6.66 -18.06
CA GLU A 138 -12.86 6.68 -17.58
C GLU A 138 -13.31 5.30 -17.07
N ASP A 139 -12.81 4.25 -17.70
CA ASP A 139 -13.17 2.87 -17.36
C ASP A 139 -12.47 2.38 -16.08
N CYS A 140 -11.36 3.01 -15.66
CA CYS A 140 -10.69 2.65 -14.42
C CYS A 140 -11.60 2.82 -13.19
N GLN A 141 -12.37 3.91 -13.13
CA GLN A 141 -13.28 4.14 -12.02
C GLN A 141 -14.41 3.09 -11.99
N LYS A 142 -14.98 2.79 -13.16
CA LYS A 142 -16.04 1.78 -13.29
C LYS A 142 -15.53 0.38 -12.89
N THR A 143 -14.34 0.00 -13.33
CA THR A 143 -13.68 -1.25 -12.94
C THR A 143 -13.45 -1.29 -11.43
N GLY A 144 -13.04 -0.19 -10.80
CA GLY A 144 -12.92 -0.10 -9.34
C GLY A 144 -14.22 -0.44 -8.60
N TYR A 145 -15.36 0.02 -9.10
CA TYR A 145 -16.68 -0.33 -8.53
C TYR A 145 -17.02 -1.81 -8.72
N VAL A 146 -16.78 -2.36 -9.91
CA VAL A 146 -16.97 -3.79 -10.20
C VAL A 146 -16.14 -4.66 -9.26
N LEU A 147 -14.86 -4.33 -9.09
CA LEU A 147 -13.96 -5.09 -8.22
C LEU A 147 -14.34 -4.98 -6.74
N THR A 148 -14.84 -3.82 -6.31
CA THR A 148 -15.39 -3.64 -4.95
C THR A 148 -16.59 -4.58 -4.74
N ALA A 149 -17.54 -4.58 -5.68
CA ALA A 149 -18.70 -5.46 -5.61
C ALA A 149 -18.32 -6.95 -5.60
N LEU A 150 -17.34 -7.36 -6.41
CA LEU A 150 -16.82 -8.73 -6.43
C LEU A 150 -16.17 -9.12 -5.10
N ARG A 151 -15.38 -8.23 -4.50
CA ARG A 151 -14.75 -8.48 -3.20
C ARG A 151 -15.78 -8.64 -2.09
N ASP A 152 -16.81 -7.80 -2.09
CA ASP A 152 -17.88 -7.85 -1.08
C ASP A 152 -18.71 -9.14 -1.24
N LYS A 153 -18.88 -9.63 -2.47
CA LYS A 153 -19.59 -10.87 -2.79
C LYS A 153 -18.77 -12.13 -2.48
N TYR A 154 -17.44 -12.08 -2.61
CA TYR A 154 -16.56 -13.25 -2.50
C TYR A 154 -15.46 -13.04 -1.43
N PRO A 155 -15.63 -13.57 -0.21
CA PRO A 155 -14.66 -13.40 0.88
C PRO A 155 -13.24 -13.95 0.58
N ASP A 156 -13.17 -14.97 -0.28
CA ASP A 156 -11.91 -15.59 -0.73
C ASP A 156 -11.24 -14.84 -1.90
N LEU A 157 -11.89 -13.79 -2.41
CA LEU A 157 -11.34 -12.93 -3.46
C LEU A 157 -10.50 -11.82 -2.83
N ARG A 158 -9.26 -11.70 -3.30
CA ARG A 158 -8.36 -10.61 -2.93
C ARG A 158 -8.11 -9.73 -4.15
N VAL A 159 -8.37 -8.44 -4.00
CA VAL A 159 -8.14 -7.42 -5.02
C VAL A 159 -7.04 -6.50 -4.51
N TYR A 160 -5.99 -6.34 -5.31
CA TYR A 160 -4.88 -5.42 -5.05
C TYR A 160 -4.81 -4.41 -6.19
N SER A 161 -4.80 -3.12 -5.89
CA SER A 161 -4.99 -2.06 -6.88
C SER A 161 -3.79 -1.12 -6.94
N PHE A 162 -3.14 -1.05 -8.09
CA PHE A 162 -1.91 -0.29 -8.30
C PHE A 162 -2.09 0.79 -9.36
N ASP A 163 -1.65 2.01 -9.04
CA ASP A 163 -1.48 3.04 -10.06
C ASP A 163 -0.26 2.70 -10.92
N TYR A 164 -0.50 2.43 -12.20
CA TYR A 164 0.48 2.00 -13.18
C TYR A 164 1.64 2.99 -13.34
N HIS A 165 1.39 4.29 -13.12
CA HIS A 165 2.40 5.34 -13.28
C HIS A 165 3.04 5.79 -11.97
N PHE A 166 2.68 5.17 -10.85
CA PHE A 166 3.25 5.55 -9.57
C PHE A 166 4.73 5.16 -9.49
N ASP A 167 5.59 6.13 -9.17
CA ASP A 167 7.05 5.94 -9.12
C ASP A 167 7.48 5.12 -7.89
N LEU A 168 7.34 3.81 -8.03
CA LEU A 168 7.72 2.82 -7.03
C LEU A 168 8.30 1.58 -7.73
N GLY A 169 9.56 1.27 -7.40
CA GLY A 169 10.28 0.14 -8.02
C GLY A 169 9.55 -1.20 -7.92
N ALA A 170 8.77 -1.43 -6.85
CA ALA A 170 7.98 -2.64 -6.67
C ALA A 170 6.83 -2.75 -7.70
N ILE A 171 6.13 -1.66 -8.01
CA ILE A 171 5.08 -1.63 -9.04
C ILE A 171 5.70 -1.83 -10.42
N ASN A 172 6.79 -1.12 -10.73
CA ASN A 172 7.52 -1.29 -11.99
C ASN A 172 7.97 -2.75 -12.20
N THR A 173 8.37 -3.42 -11.12
CA THR A 173 8.75 -4.84 -11.14
C THR A 173 7.54 -5.73 -11.42
N LEU A 174 6.38 -5.49 -10.80
CA LEU A 174 5.16 -6.25 -11.08
C LEU A 174 4.70 -6.07 -12.53
N VAL A 175 4.66 -4.84 -13.03
CA VAL A 175 4.34 -4.52 -14.43
C VAL A 175 5.26 -5.30 -15.38
N SER A 176 6.56 -5.36 -15.07
CA SER A 176 7.56 -6.08 -15.87
C SER A 176 7.40 -7.60 -15.82
N ILE A 177 7.19 -8.17 -14.63
CA ILE A 177 7.00 -9.62 -14.43
C ILE A 177 5.80 -10.11 -15.23
N TYR A 178 4.69 -9.38 -15.14
CA TYR A 178 3.44 -9.74 -15.80
C TYR A 178 3.32 -9.18 -17.22
N LYS A 179 4.27 -8.37 -17.68
CA LYS A 179 4.27 -7.75 -19.02
C LYS A 179 2.98 -6.95 -19.27
N VAL A 180 2.54 -6.19 -18.27
CA VAL A 180 1.35 -5.32 -18.36
C VAL A 180 1.66 -4.18 -19.34
N LYS A 181 0.78 -3.98 -20.31
CA LYS A 181 0.86 -2.87 -21.27
C LYS A 181 0.23 -1.61 -20.69
N SER A 182 0.47 -0.49 -21.34
CA SER A 182 -0.16 0.80 -21.02
C SER A 182 -1.65 0.89 -21.41
N ASP A 183 -2.24 -0.20 -21.90
CA ASP A 183 -3.68 -0.29 -22.16
C ASP A 183 -4.37 -0.48 -20.80
N LEU A 184 -5.01 0.56 -20.26
CA LEU A 184 -5.62 0.53 -18.92
C LEU A 184 -7.14 0.78 -19.02
N PRO A 185 -7.97 0.18 -18.15
CA PRO A 185 -7.61 -0.66 -17.00
C PRO A 185 -7.08 -2.05 -17.40
N ALA A 186 -6.20 -2.63 -16.58
CA ALA A 186 -5.68 -3.99 -16.78
C ALA A 186 -5.87 -4.84 -15.52
N LEU A 187 -6.38 -6.05 -15.70
CA LEU A 187 -6.62 -7.02 -14.62
C LEU A 187 -5.76 -8.25 -14.83
N ILE A 188 -5.09 -8.70 -13.79
CA ILE A 188 -4.38 -9.97 -13.76
C ILE A 188 -5.10 -10.90 -12.80
N ILE A 189 -5.70 -11.95 -13.34
CA ILE A 189 -6.46 -12.92 -12.56
C ILE A 189 -5.82 -14.29 -12.72
N ASN A 190 -5.23 -14.80 -11.63
CA ASN A 190 -4.43 -16.04 -11.62
C ASN A 190 -3.40 -16.14 -12.75
N GLY A 191 -2.76 -15.03 -13.10
CA GLY A 191 -1.71 -14.95 -14.11
C GLY A 191 -2.18 -14.73 -15.55
N LEU A 192 -3.49 -14.70 -15.80
CA LEU A 192 -4.07 -14.30 -17.09
C LEU A 192 -4.41 -12.81 -17.07
N ILE A 193 -4.13 -12.11 -18.17
CA ILE A 193 -4.31 -10.66 -18.28
C ILE A 193 -5.56 -10.34 -19.09
N TYR A 194 -6.38 -9.43 -18.58
CA TYR A 194 -7.60 -8.91 -19.20
C TYR A 194 -7.49 -7.40 -19.26
N TYR A 195 -7.87 -6.81 -20.40
CA TYR A 195 -7.72 -5.38 -20.67
C TYR A 195 -9.08 -4.76 -20.92
N GLY A 196 -9.24 -3.51 -20.50
CA GLY A 196 -10.48 -2.75 -20.67
C GLY A 196 -11.50 -3.04 -19.56
N PHE A 197 -12.64 -2.39 -19.69
CA PHE A 197 -13.75 -2.59 -18.76
C PHE A 197 -14.44 -3.94 -19.00
N HIS A 198 -14.70 -4.66 -17.91
CA HIS A 198 -15.54 -5.85 -17.89
C HIS A 198 -16.55 -5.74 -16.75
N SER A 199 -17.81 -6.11 -17.00
CA SER A 199 -18.82 -6.10 -15.93
C SER A 199 -18.63 -7.27 -14.97
N THR A 200 -19.29 -7.21 -13.81
CA THR A 200 -19.31 -8.30 -12.83
C THR A 200 -19.74 -9.62 -13.47
N GLU A 201 -20.79 -9.58 -14.28
CA GLU A 201 -21.37 -10.76 -14.96
C GLU A 201 -20.40 -11.32 -16.00
N GLU A 202 -19.80 -10.45 -16.82
CA GLU A 202 -18.82 -10.86 -17.83
C GLU A 202 -17.60 -11.53 -17.20
N LEU A 203 -17.10 -10.98 -16.08
CA LEU A 203 -15.98 -11.56 -15.34
C LEU A 203 -16.35 -12.92 -14.73
N GLU A 204 -17.55 -13.08 -14.17
CA GLU A 204 -18.03 -14.36 -13.63
C GLU A 204 -18.23 -15.43 -14.72
N GLU A 205 -18.53 -15.03 -15.96
CA GLU A 205 -18.74 -15.96 -17.07
C GLU A 205 -17.43 -16.36 -17.79
N THR A 206 -16.57 -15.37 -18.03
CA THR A 206 -15.37 -15.53 -18.87
C THR A 206 -14.12 -15.94 -18.09
N VAL A 207 -14.04 -15.62 -16.79
CA VAL A 207 -12.88 -15.91 -15.96
C VAL A 207 -13.11 -17.19 -15.14
N PRO A 208 -12.37 -18.29 -15.41
CA PRO A 208 -12.62 -19.58 -14.75
C PRO A 208 -12.56 -19.54 -13.22
N ALA A 209 -11.64 -18.74 -12.66
CA ALA A 209 -11.48 -18.60 -11.21
C ALA A 209 -12.70 -17.94 -10.55
N LEU A 210 -13.27 -16.91 -11.19
CA LEU A 210 -14.46 -16.22 -10.69
C LEU A 210 -15.71 -17.06 -10.86
N LYS A 211 -15.79 -17.82 -11.96
CA LYS A 211 -16.86 -18.80 -12.17
C LYS A 211 -16.90 -19.86 -11.06
N GLU A 212 -15.73 -20.35 -10.64
CA GLU A 212 -15.62 -21.31 -9.54
C GLU A 212 -16.08 -20.69 -8.21
N LEU A 213 -15.67 -19.45 -7.91
CA LEU A 213 -16.13 -18.71 -6.73
C LEU A 213 -17.65 -18.50 -6.75
N ALA A 214 -18.22 -18.12 -7.89
CA ALA A 214 -19.66 -17.93 -8.05
C ALA A 214 -20.44 -19.23 -7.81
N ALA A 215 -19.94 -20.37 -8.30
CA ALA A 215 -20.53 -21.68 -8.05
C ALA A 215 -20.48 -22.06 -6.56
N ARG A 216 -19.34 -21.83 -5.89
CA ARG A 216 -19.19 -22.11 -4.45
C ARG A 216 -20.11 -21.24 -3.60
N ALA A 217 -20.18 -19.94 -3.88
CA ALA A 217 -21.07 -19.02 -3.17
C ALA A 217 -22.55 -19.45 -3.27
N LYS A 218 -23.01 -19.78 -4.49
CA LYS A 218 -24.37 -20.30 -4.73
C LYS A 218 -24.65 -21.60 -3.97
N ALA A 219 -23.65 -22.49 -3.86
CA ALA A 219 -23.79 -23.74 -3.11
C ALA A 219 -23.92 -23.48 -1.59
N LEU A 220 -23.16 -22.53 -1.05
CA LEU A 220 -23.22 -22.14 0.37
C LEU A 220 -24.55 -21.46 0.71
N GLU A 221 -25.05 -20.56 -0.14
CA GLU A 221 -26.36 -19.93 0.04
C GLU A 221 -27.48 -20.97 0.05
N LYS A 222 -27.45 -21.91 -0.91
CA LYS A 222 -28.45 -22.99 -0.98
C LYS A 222 -28.42 -23.89 0.27
N ALA A 223 -27.22 -24.20 0.77
CA ALA A 223 -27.05 -24.98 2.00
C ALA A 223 -27.61 -24.23 3.22
N ALA A 224 -27.34 -22.93 3.36
CA ALA A 224 -27.86 -22.10 4.45
C ALA A 224 -29.40 -22.04 4.46
N THR A 225 -30.04 -21.90 3.29
CA THR A 225 -31.51 -21.92 3.17
C THR A 225 -32.15 -23.29 3.36
N SER A 226 -31.38 -24.38 3.38
CA SER A 226 -31.89 -25.76 3.51
C SER A 226 -31.80 -26.33 4.93
N THR A 227 -31.24 -25.57 5.89
CA THR A 227 -31.19 -25.97 7.30
C THR A 227 -32.60 -25.89 7.89
N PRO A 228 -33.24 -27.01 8.29
CA PRO A 228 -34.56 -26.95 8.92
C PRO A 228 -34.43 -26.27 10.28
N GLU A 229 -35.34 -25.35 10.60
CA GLU A 229 -35.60 -24.92 11.97
C GLU A 229 -35.97 -26.17 12.79
N THR A 230 -35.01 -26.73 13.52
CA THR A 230 -35.29 -27.68 14.60
C THR A 230 -35.87 -26.90 15.76
N ASN A 231 -37.21 -26.94 15.86
CA ASN A 231 -37.96 -26.73 17.10
C ASN A 231 -37.47 -27.64 18.23
#